data_AF-A0A4Q0IEK1-F1
#
_entry.id   AF-A0A4Q0IEK1-F1
#
_cell.length_a   1.000
_cell.length_b   1.000
_cell.length_c   1.000
_cell.angle_alpha   90.00
_cell.angle_beta   90.00
_cell.angle_gamma   90.00
#
_symmetry.space_group_name_H-M   'P 1'
#
loop_
_entity.id
_entity.type
_entity.pdbx_description
1 polymer ?
#
loop_
_entity_poly.entity_id
_entity_poly.type
_entity_poly.pdbx_seq_one_letter_code
_entity_poly.pdbx_strand_id
1 'polypeptide(L)'
;GQTLILNKLDKEQKFTQPPARYSEASLVRELEELGIGRPSTYAAIISTLQDRDYVQLTERHFVPTDLERVVCRQLVEHFARLMDVGFTAQMEEGLDKVAEGGENWVDLMRAFAADFNPTLEAAAKNMQSLKGGLPT
;
A
#
# COMPACT_ATOMS: atom_id res chain seq x y z
N GLY A 1 18.42 -49.08 -32.16
CA GLY A 1 18.33 -47.68 -31.70
C GLY A 1 19.62 -46.97 -32.03
N GLN A 2 19.59 -45.66 -32.28
CA GLN A 2 20.76 -44.88 -32.66
C GLN A 2 21.41 -44.26 -31.41
N THR A 3 22.73 -44.42 -31.27
CA THR A 3 23.50 -43.87 -30.15
C THR A 3 23.82 -42.40 -30.42
N LEU A 4 23.46 -41.51 -29.50
CA LEU A 4 23.73 -40.08 -29.59
C LEU A 4 24.92 -39.70 -28.72
N ILE A 5 25.72 -38.76 -29.21
CA ILE A 5 26.89 -38.21 -28.52
C ILE A 5 26.48 -36.84 -27.95
N LEU A 6 26.64 -36.68 -26.63
CA LEU A 6 26.40 -35.41 -25.95
C LEU A 6 27.51 -34.43 -26.31
N ASN A 7 27.20 -33.45 -27.18
CA ASN A 7 28.19 -32.47 -27.63
C ASN A 7 28.53 -31.43 -26.56
N LYS A 8 27.55 -31.01 -25.75
CA LYS A 8 27.72 -30.01 -24.69
C LYS A 8 26.59 -30.09 -23.66
N LEU A 9 26.90 -29.89 -22.39
CA LEU A 9 25.93 -29.77 -21.31
C LEU A 9 26.27 -28.52 -20.50
N ASP A 10 25.52 -27.44 -20.73
CA ASP A 10 25.65 -26.20 -19.99
C ASP A 10 24.66 -26.20 -18.81
N LYS A 11 25.17 -26.07 -17.59
CA LYS A 11 24.35 -25.87 -16.39
C LYS A 11 24.18 -24.37 -16.16
N GLU A 12 23.01 -23.84 -16.43
CA GLU A 12 22.64 -22.49 -16.01
C GLU A 12 22.04 -22.51 -14.61
N GLN A 13 22.67 -21.78 -13.69
CA GLN A 13 22.09 -21.51 -12.37
C GLN A 13 21.41 -20.15 -12.39
N LYS A 14 20.08 -20.13 -12.25
CA LYS A 14 19.30 -18.90 -12.16
C LYS A 14 19.00 -18.60 -10.69
N PHE A 15 19.35 -17.40 -10.25
CA PHE A 15 18.94 -16.87 -8.96
C PHE A 15 17.70 -16.01 -9.15
N THR A 16 16.74 -16.13 -8.24
CA THR A 16 15.62 -15.19 -8.17
C THR A 16 16.13 -13.88 -7.59
N GLN A 17 15.78 -12.77 -8.22
CA GLN A 17 15.98 -11.45 -7.62
C GLN A 17 14.70 -11.04 -6.88
N PRO A 18 14.82 -10.32 -5.76
CA PRO A 18 13.66 -9.70 -5.14
C PRO A 18 12.99 -8.74 -6.14
N PRO A 19 11.68 -8.51 -6.02
CA PRO A 19 10.98 -7.54 -6.85
C PRO A 19 11.68 -6.18 -6.80
N ALA A 20 11.70 -5.49 -7.94
CA ALA A 20 12.19 -4.13 -8.00
C ALA A 20 11.34 -3.23 -7.10
N ARG A 21 11.97 -2.25 -6.44
CA ARG A 21 11.24 -1.22 -5.69
C ARG A 21 10.40 -0.40 -6.66
N TYR A 22 9.35 0.23 -6.13
CA TYR A 22 8.54 1.13 -6.93
C TYR A 22 9.30 2.42 -7.26
N SER A 23 9.34 2.78 -8.54
CA SER A 23 9.44 4.17 -9.00
C SER A 23 8.07 4.86 -8.90
N GLU A 24 8.03 6.19 -9.09
CA GLU A 24 6.78 6.94 -9.23
C GLU A 24 5.85 6.32 -10.28
N ALA A 25 6.35 6.06 -11.48
CA ALA A 25 5.54 5.54 -12.58
C ALA A 25 4.98 4.15 -12.26
N SER A 26 5.78 3.26 -11.67
CA SER A 26 5.31 1.92 -11.28
C SER A 26 4.36 1.96 -10.08
N LEU A 27 4.52 2.90 -9.15
CA LEU A 27 3.59 3.05 -8.04
C LEU A 27 2.23 3.58 -8.53
N VAL A 28 2.24 4.58 -9.41
CA VAL A 28 1.03 5.09 -10.05
C VAL A 28 0.29 3.97 -10.77
N ARG A 29 1.03 3.16 -11.54
CA ARG A 29 0.46 2.02 -12.25
C ARG A 29 -0.15 1.00 -11.29
N GLU A 30 0.54 0.67 -10.20
CA GLU A 30 0.02 -0.24 -9.17
C GLU A 30 -1.27 0.30 -8.54
N LEU A 31 -1.29 1.57 -8.14
CA LEU A 31 -2.49 2.20 -7.55
C LEU A 31 -3.67 2.17 -8.53
N GLU A 32 -3.42 2.43 -9.82
CA GLU A 32 -4.43 2.36 -10.87
C GLU A 32 -4.95 0.93 -11.06
N GLU A 33 -4.06 -0.07 -11.13
CA GLU A 33 -4.43 -1.49 -11.26
C GLU A 33 -5.25 -1.99 -10.05
N LEU A 34 -4.97 -1.45 -8.86
CA LEU A 34 -5.67 -1.78 -7.62
C LEU A 34 -6.95 -0.95 -7.40
N GLY A 35 -7.24 0.03 -8.26
CA GLY A 35 -8.41 0.90 -8.14
C GLY A 35 -8.35 1.87 -6.96
N ILE A 36 -7.16 2.29 -6.53
CA ILE A 36 -6.94 3.22 -5.43
C ILE A 36 -6.60 4.59 -5.99
N GLY A 37 -7.40 5.62 -5.67
CA GLY A 37 -7.19 6.99 -6.14
C GLY A 37 -7.54 7.20 -7.61
N ARG A 38 -7.22 8.39 -8.15
CA ARG A 38 -7.50 8.81 -9.52
C ARG A 38 -6.28 9.55 -10.10
N PRO A 39 -6.19 9.76 -11.43
CA PRO A 39 -5.08 10.50 -12.04
C PRO A 39 -4.81 11.88 -11.42
N SER A 40 -5.85 12.54 -10.90
CA SER A 40 -5.75 13.82 -10.20
C SER A 40 -5.17 13.73 -8.78
N THR A 41 -5.19 12.56 -8.14
CA THR A 41 -4.82 12.39 -6.73
C THR A 41 -3.45 11.74 -6.52
N TYR A 42 -2.92 11.00 -7.52
CA TYR A 42 -1.65 10.27 -7.36
C TYR A 42 -0.47 11.16 -6.96
N ALA A 43 -0.35 12.33 -7.58
CA ALA A 43 0.72 13.27 -7.25
C ALA A 43 0.62 13.73 -5.77
N ALA A 44 -0.59 13.97 -5.27
CA ALA A 44 -0.81 14.37 -3.88
C ALA A 44 -0.53 13.24 -2.88
N ILE A 45 -0.88 11.99 -3.23
CA ILE A 45 -0.55 10.80 -2.43
C ILE A 45 0.97 10.67 -2.31
N ILE A 46 1.68 10.70 -3.45
CA ILE A 46 3.13 10.57 -3.51
C ILE A 46 3.83 11.71 -2.75
N SER A 47 3.36 12.96 -2.93
CA SER A 47 3.88 14.11 -2.17
C SER A 47 3.71 13.88 -0.67
N THR A 48 2.53 13.45 -0.22
CA THR A 48 2.26 13.22 1.21
C THR A 48 3.19 12.16 1.81
N LEU A 49 3.50 11.08 1.07
CA LEU A 49 4.44 10.06 1.53
C LEU A 49 5.86 10.61 1.70
N GLN A 50 6.29 11.50 0.81
CA GLN A 50 7.62 12.15 0.88
C GLN A 50 7.66 13.25 1.95
N ASP A 51 6.66 14.13 1.97
CA ASP A 51 6.57 15.28 2.88
C ASP A 51 6.49 14.85 4.36
N ARG A 52 5.96 13.64 4.63
CA ARG A 52 5.90 13.04 5.96
C ARG A 52 7.11 12.15 6.29
N ASP A 53 8.13 12.13 5.45
CA ASP A 53 9.35 11.32 5.59
C ASP A 53 9.03 9.81 5.76
N TYR A 54 7.99 9.32 5.07
CA TYR A 54 7.71 7.88 5.02
C TYR A 54 8.55 7.18 3.96
N VAL A 55 8.85 7.87 2.87
CA VAL A 55 9.69 7.33 1.80
C VAL A 55 10.72 8.35 1.36
N GLN A 56 11.87 7.86 0.92
CA GLN A 56 12.92 8.64 0.28
C GLN A 56 13.18 8.11 -1.12
N LEU A 57 13.54 9.00 -2.03
CA LEU A 57 13.85 8.64 -3.40
C LEU A 57 15.35 8.36 -3.55
N THR A 58 15.70 7.10 -3.78
CA THR A 58 17.07 6.67 -4.09
C THR A 58 17.11 6.10 -5.49
N GLU A 59 17.94 6.66 -6.37
CA GLU A 59 18.03 6.22 -7.77
C GLU A 59 16.66 6.12 -8.47
N ARG A 60 15.76 7.09 -8.20
CA ARG A 60 14.37 7.15 -8.71
C ARG A 60 13.42 6.06 -8.19
N HIS A 61 13.80 5.35 -7.13
CA HIS A 61 12.97 4.35 -6.46
C HIS A 61 12.66 4.77 -5.02
N PHE A 62 11.45 4.46 -4.57
CA PHE A 62 11.02 4.68 -3.19
C PHE A 62 11.66 3.67 -2.26
N VAL A 63 12.31 4.19 -1.22
CA VAL A 63 12.87 3.42 -0.12
C VAL A 63 12.15 3.85 1.16
N PRO A 64 11.53 2.92 1.91
CA PRO A 64 10.87 3.26 3.17
C PRO A 64 11.90 3.69 4.22
N THR A 65 11.54 4.70 5.01
CA THR A 65 12.31 5.14 6.17
C THR A 65 12.03 4.27 7.39
N ASP A 66 12.84 4.39 8.44
CA ASP A 66 12.56 3.69 9.70
C ASP A 66 11.25 4.18 10.35
N LEU A 67 10.91 5.45 10.14
CA LEU A 67 9.62 6.02 10.55
C LEU A 67 8.45 5.30 9.87
N GLU A 68 8.50 5.13 8.56
CA GLU A 68 7.47 4.39 7.82
C GLU A 68 7.33 2.98 8.33
N ARG A 69 8.43 2.27 8.56
CA ARG A 69 8.37 0.88 9.01
C ARG A 69 7.65 0.73 10.34
N VAL A 70 7.84 1.68 11.25
CA VAL A 70 7.16 1.70 12.53
C VAL A 70 5.70 2.07 12.36
N VAL A 71 5.39 3.12 11.59
CA VAL A 71 4.01 3.57 11.33
C VAL A 71 3.20 2.48 10.64
N CYS A 72 3.71 1.92 9.55
CA CYS A 72 3.07 0.89 8.75
C CYS A 72 2.76 -0.35 9.61
N ARG A 73 3.71 -0.79 10.45
CA ARG A 73 3.48 -1.91 11.38
C ARG A 73 2.32 -1.65 12.33
N GLN A 74 2.30 -0.47 12.96
CA GLN A 74 1.23 -0.10 13.90
C GLN A 74 -0.13 0.00 13.18
N LEU A 75 -0.15 0.53 11.96
CA LEU A 75 -1.38 0.64 11.17
C LEU A 75 -1.89 -0.75 10.74
N VAL A 76 -1.02 -1.65 10.29
CA VAL A 76 -1.41 -3.02 9.92
C VAL A 76 -1.92 -3.79 11.15
N GLU A 77 -1.28 -3.62 12.30
CA GLU A 77 -1.65 -4.32 13.54
C GLU A 77 -3.02 -3.86 14.09
N HIS A 78 -3.30 -2.55 14.07
CA HIS A 78 -4.50 -2.02 14.70
C HIS A 78 -5.63 -1.68 13.72
N PHE A 79 -5.33 -1.49 12.44
CA PHE A 79 -6.28 -1.08 11.40
C PHE A 79 -6.26 -2.05 10.21
N ALA A 80 -6.16 -3.35 10.47
CA ALA A 80 -6.01 -4.39 9.44
C ALA A 80 -7.01 -4.27 8.27
N ARG A 81 -8.29 -3.97 8.56
CA ARG A 81 -9.31 -3.78 7.51
C ARG A 81 -9.09 -2.50 6.69
N LEU A 82 -8.69 -1.40 7.32
CA LEU A 82 -8.40 -0.15 6.61
C LEU A 82 -7.14 -0.26 5.75
N MET A 83 -6.19 -1.10 6.17
CA MET A 83 -4.97 -1.41 5.44
C MET A 83 -5.18 -2.46 4.34
N ASP A 84 -6.38 -3.02 4.21
CA ASP A 84 -6.72 -3.90 3.10
C ASP A 84 -6.96 -3.07 1.83
N VAL A 85 -6.24 -3.43 0.77
CA VAL A 85 -6.35 -2.78 -0.54
C VAL A 85 -7.75 -2.95 -1.12
N GLY A 86 -8.35 -4.13 -0.95
CA GLY A 86 -9.71 -4.42 -1.45
C GLY A 86 -10.76 -3.56 -0.78
N PHE A 87 -10.66 -3.35 0.54
CA PHE A 87 -11.51 -2.40 1.26
C PHE A 87 -11.35 -0.97 0.75
N THR A 88 -10.11 -0.53 0.52
CA THR A 88 -9.83 0.82 0.01
C THR A 88 -10.46 1.02 -1.39
N ALA A 89 -10.29 0.05 -2.28
CA ALA A 89 -10.89 0.08 -3.62
C ALA A 89 -12.43 0.06 -3.58
N GLN A 90 -13.04 -0.70 -2.66
CA GLN A 90 -14.50 -0.71 -2.46
C GLN A 90 -15.02 0.64 -1.97
N MET A 91 -14.28 1.32 -1.08
CA MET A 91 -14.62 2.66 -0.62
C MET A 91 -14.58 3.67 -1.77
N GLU A 92 -13.56 3.59 -2.63
CA GLU A 92 -13.44 4.39 -3.85
C GLU A 92 -14.64 4.18 -4.80
N GLU A 93 -15.06 2.92 -4.99
CA GLU A 93 -16.26 2.60 -5.79
C GLU A 93 -17.55 3.16 -5.16
N GLY A 94 -17.68 3.10 -3.83
CA GLY A 94 -18.80 3.70 -3.10
C GLY A 94 -18.86 5.22 -3.27
N LEU A 95 -17.71 5.89 -3.24
CA LEU A 95 -17.62 7.34 -3.48
C LEU A 95 -18.02 7.70 -4.92
N ASP A 96 -17.66 6.89 -5.91
CA ASP A 96 -18.11 7.08 -7.30
C ASP A 96 -19.63 6.91 -7.42
N LYS A 97 -20.21 5.87 -6.82
CA LYS A 97 -21.68 5.67 -6.80
C LYS A 97 -22.41 6.84 -6.16
N VAL A 98 -21.85 7.42 -5.10
CA VAL A 98 -22.37 8.64 -4.48
C VAL A 98 -22.33 9.81 -5.46
N ALA A 99 -21.22 10.01 -6.18
CA ALA A 99 -21.08 11.09 -7.16
C ALA A 99 -22.07 10.95 -8.33
N GLU A 100 -22.39 9.72 -8.73
CA GLU A 100 -23.38 9.39 -9.77
C GLU A 100 -24.83 9.42 -9.26
N GLY A 101 -25.03 9.54 -7.95
CA GLY A 101 -26.35 9.51 -7.30
C GLY A 101 -26.95 8.11 -7.12
N GLY A 102 -26.15 7.06 -7.33
CA GLY A 102 -26.53 5.65 -7.15
C GLY A 102 -26.49 5.16 -5.70
N GLU A 103 -25.87 5.93 -4.79
CA GLU A 103 -25.78 5.59 -3.35
C GLU A 103 -25.94 6.85 -2.47
N ASN A 104 -26.56 6.69 -1.30
CA ASN A 104 -26.70 7.77 -0.33
C ASN A 104 -25.40 7.92 0.48
N TRP A 105 -24.77 9.10 0.38
CA TRP A 105 -23.50 9.38 1.05
C TRP A 105 -23.56 9.25 2.58
N VAL A 106 -24.71 9.53 3.21
CA VAL A 106 -24.90 9.44 4.66
C VAL A 106 -24.85 7.98 5.10
N ASP A 107 -25.45 7.08 4.31
CA ASP A 107 -25.48 5.66 4.61
C ASP A 107 -24.09 5.04 4.43
N LEU A 108 -23.37 5.41 3.37
CA LEU A 108 -21.96 5.03 3.15
C LEU A 108 -21.09 5.46 4.34
N MET A 109 -21.19 6.73 4.75
CA MET A 109 -20.41 7.24 5.88
C MET A 109 -20.80 6.60 7.22
N ARG A 110 -22.08 6.28 7.41
CA ARG A 110 -22.56 5.55 8.61
C ARG A 110 -21.99 4.13 8.65
N ALA A 111 -21.96 3.44 7.52
CA ALA A 111 -21.37 2.10 7.42
C ALA A 111 -19.86 2.13 7.71
N PHE A 112 -19.13 3.08 7.11
CA PHE A 112 -17.72 3.28 7.41
C PHE A 112 -17.47 3.54 8.91
N ALA A 113 -18.22 4.47 9.50
CA ALA A 113 -18.05 4.87 10.89
C ALA A 113 -18.36 3.75 11.89
N ALA A 114 -19.30 2.86 11.54
CA ALA A 114 -19.67 1.71 12.38
C ALA A 114 -18.48 0.78 12.65
N ASP A 115 -17.60 0.59 11.66
CA ASP A 115 -16.39 -0.24 11.81
C ASP A 115 -15.19 0.59 12.27
N PHE A 116 -15.05 1.82 11.77
CA PHE A 116 -13.89 2.67 12.04
C PHE A 116 -13.83 3.16 13.49
N ASN A 117 -14.96 3.63 14.05
CA ASN A 117 -14.95 4.24 15.39
C ASN A 117 -14.55 3.24 16.50
N PRO A 118 -15.08 2.01 16.56
CA PRO A 118 -14.62 1.02 17.54
C PRO A 118 -13.14 0.67 17.36
N THR A 119 -12.68 0.57 16.11
CA THR A 119 -11.27 0.30 15.79
C THR A 119 -10.37 1.43 16.28
N LEU A 120 -10.78 2.69 16.07
CA LEU A 120 -10.08 3.87 16.55
C LEU A 120 -10.02 3.91 18.08
N GLU A 121 -11.11 3.61 18.77
CA GLU A 121 -11.13 3.53 20.24
C GLU A 121 -10.23 2.44 20.79
N ALA A 122 -10.18 1.27 20.14
CA ALA A 122 -9.28 0.19 20.51
C ALA A 122 -7.82 0.57 20.26
N ALA A 123 -7.52 1.17 19.11
CA ALA A 123 -6.18 1.67 18.79
C ALA A 123 -5.74 2.75 19.79
N ALA A 124 -6.60 3.68 20.19
CA ALA A 124 -6.26 4.71 21.17
C ALA A 124 -5.82 4.13 22.54
N LYS A 125 -6.29 2.93 22.89
CA LYS A 125 -5.93 2.24 24.14
C LYS A 125 -4.69 1.36 23.99
N ASN A 126 -4.53 0.72 22.82
CA ASN A 126 -3.57 -0.36 22.62
C ASN A 126 -2.35 0.04 21.78
N MET A 127 -2.46 1.11 20.99
CA MET A 127 -1.41 1.59 20.10
C MET A 127 -0.37 2.37 20.90
N GLN A 128 0.88 1.92 20.83
CA GLN A 128 1.99 2.63 21.44
C GLN A 128 2.16 4.02 20.84
N SER A 129 2.36 5.02 21.70
CA SER A 129 2.61 6.39 21.26
C SER A 129 4.02 6.51 20.67
N LEU A 130 4.11 6.98 19.43
CA LEU A 130 5.37 7.27 18.75
C LEU A 130 6.07 8.54 19.28
N LYS A 131 5.59 9.13 20.38
CA LYS A 131 6.20 10.34 21.00
C LYS A 131 7.53 10.07 21.71
N GLY A 132 7.97 8.83 21.84
CA GLY A 132 9.35 8.49 22.22
C GLY A 132 10.15 8.20 20.95
N GLY A 133 11.22 8.94 20.71
CA GLY A 133 12.02 8.89 19.48
C GLY A 133 12.31 7.47 18.97
N LEU A 134 12.42 7.36 17.65
CA LEU A 134 12.77 6.14 16.93
C LEU A 134 13.89 5.39 17.66
N PRO A 135 13.68 4.13 18.10
CA PRO A 135 14.79 3.31 18.56
C PRO A 135 15.73 3.11 17.35
N THR A 136 16.91 3.70 17.46
CA THR A 136 18.05 3.50 16.55
C THR A 136 18.58 2.08 16.65
#